data_AF-A0A3P6TN60-F1
#
_entry.id   AF-A0A3P6TN60-F1
#
_cell.length_a   1.000
_cell.length_b   1.000
_cell.length_c   1.000
_cell.angle_alpha   90.00
_cell.angle_beta   90.00
_cell.angle_gamma   90.00
#
_symmetry.space_group_name_H-M   'P 1'
#
loop_
_entity.id
_entity.type
_entity.pdbx_description
1 polymer ?
#
loop_
_entity_poly.entity_id
_entity_poly.type
_entity_poly.pdbx_seq_one_letter_code
_entity_poly.pdbx_strand_id
1 'polypeptide(L)'
;MKKTKCIRKIYDRPNVHKENMPLRHIVSLRVIPKYGLAKWMFTHLKFLAVGSSTTVASAKQFLELIKHLKVEPEKSFDVVSLFTSIPQQLAIYVVAQLLSERYDRSDKPLKPARLKTYFTFGGQIS
;
A
#
# COMPACT_ATOMS: atom_id res chain seq x y z
N MET A 1 30.81 15.95 -4.44
CA MET A 1 29.37 15.73 -4.13
C MET A 1 29.20 15.60 -2.62
N LYS A 2 28.47 16.52 -1.96
CA LYS A 2 28.17 16.41 -0.52
C LYS A 2 27.15 15.28 -0.31
N LYS A 3 27.50 14.23 0.45
CA LYS A 3 26.55 13.20 0.87
C LYS A 3 25.68 13.78 1.99
N THR A 4 24.48 14.26 1.66
CA THR A 4 23.51 14.69 2.67
C THR A 4 23.02 13.45 3.42
N LYS A 5 23.25 13.39 4.74
CA LYS A 5 22.75 12.33 5.62
C LYS A 5 21.22 12.32 5.52
N CYS A 6 20.69 11.24 4.96
CA CYS A 6 19.26 11.08 4.77
C CYS A 6 18.63 10.53 6.05
N ILE A 7 18.01 11.40 6.85
CA ILE A 7 17.39 11.03 8.13
C ILE A 7 15.88 10.88 7.92
N ARG A 8 15.35 9.69 8.20
CA ARG A 8 13.90 9.44 8.27
C ARG A 8 13.35 10.12 9.53
N LYS A 9 12.30 10.92 9.40
CA LYS A 9 11.62 11.55 10.54
C LYS A 9 10.43 10.69 10.95
N ILE A 10 10.33 10.36 12.24
CA ILE A 10 9.17 9.66 12.83
C ILE A 10 8.43 10.68 13.69
N TYR A 11 7.12 10.72 13.51
CA TYR A 11 6.20 11.54 14.31
C TYR A 11 5.24 10.60 15.02
N ASP A 12 5.07 10.78 16.32
CA ASP A 12 4.17 9.95 17.10
C ASP A 12 2.88 10.71 17.34
N ARG A 13 1.75 10.09 17.00
CA ARG A 13 0.43 10.67 17.24
C ARG A 13 -0.38 9.77 18.15
N PRO A 14 -0.90 10.23 19.30
CA PRO A 14 -1.74 9.41 20.16
C PRO A 14 -3.01 8.99 19.44
N ASN A 15 -3.36 7.72 19.58
CA ASN A 15 -4.58 7.16 19.02
C ASN A 15 -5.73 7.23 20.04
N VAL A 16 -6.30 8.43 20.17
CA VAL A 16 -7.28 8.79 21.23
C VAL A 16 -8.56 7.96 21.28
N HIS A 17 -8.85 7.18 20.23
CA HIS A 17 -10.04 6.33 20.16
C HIS A 17 -9.79 4.86 20.52
N LYS A 18 -8.57 4.48 20.94
CA LYS A 18 -8.25 3.13 21.41
C LYS A 18 -7.91 3.15 22.90
N GLU A 19 -8.26 2.09 23.61
CA GLU A 19 -7.88 1.89 25.01
C GLU A 19 -6.36 2.03 25.18
N ASN A 20 -5.93 2.60 26.30
CA ASN A 20 -4.54 2.93 26.62
C ASN A 20 -3.86 3.94 25.66
N MET A 21 -4.61 4.55 24.73
CA MET A 21 -4.17 5.61 23.81
C MET A 21 -2.79 5.32 23.16
N PRO A 22 -2.60 4.18 22.49
CA PRO A 22 -1.32 3.84 21.89
C PRO A 22 -0.88 4.88 20.86
N LEU A 23 0.43 5.08 20.72
CA LEU A 23 0.99 5.98 19.72
C LEU A 23 0.92 5.34 18.32
N ARG A 24 0.39 6.09 17.36
CA ARG A 24 0.50 5.81 15.94
C ARG A 24 1.77 6.47 15.42
N HIS A 25 2.80 5.66 15.19
CA HIS A 25 4.02 6.11 14.52
C HIS A 25 3.71 6.49 13.06
N ILE A 26 4.07 7.70 12.65
CA ILE A 26 3.95 8.22 11.28
C ILE A 26 5.35 8.51 10.78
N VAL A 27 5.73 7.83 9.70
CA VAL A 27 7.08 7.95 9.13
C VAL A 27 7.05 8.88 7.92
N SER A 28 7.77 10.01 7.99
CA SER A 28 7.97 10.89 6.84
C SER A 28 9.12 10.40 5.97
N LEU A 29 8.77 10.06 4.72
CA LEU A 29 9.71 9.60 3.71
C LEU A 29 10.17 10.70 2.74
N ARG A 30 9.69 11.94 2.91
CA ARG A 30 9.87 13.04 1.94
C ARG A 30 11.34 13.32 1.59
N VAL A 31 12.23 13.16 2.56
CA VAL A 31 13.67 13.43 2.42
C VAL A 31 14.48 12.21 1.97
N ILE A 32 13.82 11.08 1.67
CA ILE A 32 14.47 9.82 1.31
C ILE A 32 14.52 9.64 -0.20
N PRO A 33 15.67 9.22 -0.79
CA PRO A 33 15.79 8.94 -2.22
C PRO A 33 14.70 7.97 -2.76
N LYS A 34 14.19 7.09 -1.89
CA LYS A 34 13.10 6.15 -2.20
C LYS A 34 11.74 6.83 -2.47
N TYR A 35 11.52 8.06 -2.01
CA TYR A 35 10.23 8.75 -2.22
C TYR A 35 9.96 8.98 -3.71
N GLY A 36 10.98 9.33 -4.49
CA GLY A 36 10.86 9.47 -5.94
C GLY A 36 10.47 8.15 -6.61
N LEU A 37 11.12 7.05 -6.21
CA LEU A 37 10.80 5.71 -6.72
C LEU A 37 9.39 5.27 -6.32
N ALA A 38 8.97 5.49 -5.08
CA ALA A 38 7.61 5.19 -4.60
C ALA A 38 6.56 5.97 -5.38
N LYS A 39 6.78 7.27 -5.59
CA LYS A 39 5.87 8.12 -6.37
C LYS A 39 5.78 7.65 -7.82
N TRP A 40 6.92 7.34 -8.43
CA TRP A 40 6.96 6.79 -9.80
C TRP A 40 6.20 5.47 -9.90
N MET A 41 6.42 4.54 -8.96
CA MET A 41 5.71 3.25 -8.92
C MET A 41 4.20 3.45 -8.78
N PHE A 42 3.75 4.32 -7.87
CA PHE A 42 2.33 4.62 -7.69
C PHE A 42 1.70 5.12 -8.99
N THR A 43 2.35 6.08 -9.69
CA THR A 43 1.83 6.60 -10.96
C THR A 43 1.67 5.53 -12.02
N HIS A 44 2.58 4.56 -12.08
CA HIS A 44 2.59 3.53 -13.13
C HIS A 44 1.78 2.28 -12.76
N LEU A 45 1.47 2.05 -11.48
CA LEU A 45 0.74 0.87 -11.02
C LEU A 45 -0.69 1.16 -10.58
N LYS A 46 -1.07 2.44 -10.41
CA LYS A 46 -2.43 2.81 -9.94
C LYS A 46 -3.56 2.22 -10.80
N PHE A 47 -3.32 2.02 -12.10
CA PHE A 47 -4.33 1.48 -13.02
C PHE A 47 -4.70 0.03 -12.68
N LEU A 48 -3.79 -0.73 -12.05
CA LEU A 48 -4.05 -2.11 -11.63
C LEU A 48 -5.13 -2.18 -10.55
N ALA A 49 -5.28 -1.13 -9.73
CA ALA A 49 -6.31 -1.06 -8.69
C ALA A 49 -7.68 -0.60 -9.22
N VAL A 50 -7.73 0.01 -10.41
CA VAL A 50 -8.98 0.49 -11.02
C VAL A 50 -9.80 -0.71 -11.50
N GLY A 51 -11.10 -0.70 -11.20
CA GLY A 51 -12.03 -1.75 -11.61
C GLY A 51 -11.86 -3.09 -10.87
N SER A 52 -11.14 -3.13 -9.75
CA SER A 52 -11.15 -4.32 -8.88
C SER A 52 -12.55 -4.51 -8.27
N SER A 53 -13.06 -5.74 -8.28
CA SER A 53 -14.34 -6.10 -7.65
C SER A 53 -14.37 -5.85 -6.14
N THR A 54 -13.20 -5.77 -5.51
CA THR A 54 -13.04 -5.52 -4.07
C THR A 54 -12.90 -4.04 -3.71
N THR A 55 -12.85 -3.14 -4.70
CA THR A 55 -12.69 -1.70 -4.48
C THR A 55 -14.03 -0.99 -4.64
N VAL A 56 -14.41 -0.22 -3.61
CA VAL A 56 -15.59 0.63 -3.64
C VAL A 56 -15.14 2.08 -3.79
N ALA A 57 -15.55 2.73 -4.87
CA ALA A 57 -15.05 4.06 -5.24
C ALA A 57 -15.78 5.20 -4.51
N SER A 58 -16.98 4.95 -3.98
CA SER A 58 -17.79 5.99 -3.32
C SER A 58 -18.69 5.44 -2.21
N ALA A 59 -19.06 6.31 -1.28
CA ALA A 59 -20.05 5.99 -0.25
C ALA A 59 -21.41 5.58 -0.85
N LYS A 60 -21.82 6.19 -1.96
CA LYS A 60 -23.06 5.81 -2.67
C LYS A 60 -22.98 4.37 -3.18
N GLN A 61 -21.88 4.02 -3.85
CA GLN A 61 -21.65 2.65 -4.34
C GLN A 61 -21.60 1.65 -3.17
N PHE A 62 -20.99 2.03 -2.05
CA PHE A 62 -20.97 1.21 -0.84
C PHE A 62 -22.39 0.95 -0.33
N LEU A 63 -23.22 1.98 -0.22
CA LEU A 63 -24.62 1.86 0.22
C LEU A 63 -25.40 0.91 -0.69
N GLU A 64 -25.28 1.02 -2.02
CA GLU A 64 -25.94 0.10 -2.94
C GLU A 64 -25.50 -1.36 -2.73
N LEU A 65 -24.21 -1.62 -2.45
CA LEU A 65 -23.71 -2.97 -2.19
C LEU A 65 -24.26 -3.56 -0.89
N ILE A 66 -24.39 -2.74 0.16
CA ILE A 66 -24.84 -3.22 1.47
C ILE A 66 -26.36 -3.26 1.65
N LYS A 67 -27.14 -2.59 0.78
CA LYS A 67 -28.62 -2.58 0.84
C LYS A 67 -29.25 -3.97 0.89
N HIS A 68 -28.61 -4.96 0.25
CA HIS A 68 -29.12 -6.33 0.16
C HIS A 68 -28.35 -7.32 1.04
N LEU A 69 -27.33 -6.85 1.77
CA LEU A 69 -26.58 -7.70 2.69
C LEU A 69 -27.33 -7.83 4.02
N LYS A 70 -27.75 -9.06 4.36
CA LYS A 70 -28.20 -9.38 5.71
C LYS A 70 -26.98 -9.52 6.61
N VAL A 71 -26.68 -8.48 7.37
CA VAL A 71 -25.57 -8.47 8.32
C VAL A 71 -26.13 -8.82 9.70
N GLU A 72 -25.53 -9.78 10.39
CA GLU A 72 -25.82 -10.01 11.82
C GLU A 72 -25.39 -8.80 12.64
N PRO A 73 -26.18 -8.37 13.63
CA PRO A 73 -26.07 -7.06 14.28
C PRO A 73 -24.73 -6.74 14.97
N GLU A 74 -23.79 -7.68 15.09
CA GLU A 74 -22.64 -7.53 15.99
C GLU A 74 -21.26 -7.83 15.37
N LYS A 75 -21.14 -8.02 14.05
CA LYS A 75 -19.85 -8.41 13.44
C LYS A 75 -19.17 -7.25 12.72
N SER A 76 -18.49 -6.40 13.49
CA SER A 76 -17.49 -5.45 12.99
C SER A 76 -16.08 -5.98 13.28
N PHE A 77 -15.22 -6.03 12.27
CA PHE A 77 -13.84 -6.49 12.41
C PHE A 77 -12.88 -5.30 12.33
N ASP A 78 -12.01 -5.12 13.33
CA ASP A 78 -10.90 -4.16 13.25
C ASP A 78 -9.67 -4.85 12.66
N VAL A 79 -9.07 -4.23 11.63
CA VAL A 79 -7.81 -4.71 11.06
C VAL A 79 -6.67 -4.05 11.80
N VAL A 80 -5.96 -4.84 12.60
CA VAL A 80 -4.75 -4.38 13.30
C VAL A 80 -3.58 -4.37 12.31
N SER A 81 -2.78 -3.29 12.32
CA SER A 81 -1.48 -3.28 11.64
C SER A 81 -1.53 -3.56 10.13
N LEU A 82 -2.55 -3.04 9.42
CA LEU A 82 -2.77 -3.29 7.98
C LEU A 82 -1.52 -3.09 7.12
N PHE A 83 -0.74 -2.01 7.35
CA PHE A 83 0.43 -1.70 6.52
C PHE A 83 1.66 -2.56 6.82
N THR A 84 1.83 -3.00 8.06
CA THR A 84 3.00 -3.79 8.49
C THR A 84 2.76 -5.29 8.34
N SER A 85 1.50 -5.71 8.20
CA SER A 85 1.12 -7.11 8.05
C SER A 85 1.02 -7.55 6.58
N ILE A 86 1.45 -6.71 5.63
CA ILE A 86 1.42 -7.04 4.20
C ILE A 86 2.57 -8.02 3.89
N PRO A 87 2.28 -9.28 3.48
CA PRO A 87 3.32 -10.22 3.08
C PRO A 87 4.00 -9.74 1.79
N GLN A 88 5.25 -9.29 1.91
CA GLN A 88 5.96 -8.62 0.81
C GLN A 88 6.10 -9.51 -0.44
N GLN A 89 6.41 -10.80 -0.27
CA GLN A 89 6.55 -11.73 -1.40
C GLN A 89 5.23 -11.94 -2.13
N LEU A 90 4.13 -12.10 -1.38
CA LEU A 90 2.79 -12.23 -1.97
C LEU A 90 2.38 -10.94 -2.70
N ALA A 91 2.66 -9.77 -2.13
CA ALA A 91 2.40 -8.49 -2.79
C ALA A 91 3.18 -8.36 -4.12
N ILE A 92 4.46 -8.74 -4.15
CA ILE A 92 5.27 -8.75 -5.38
C ILE A 92 4.68 -9.72 -6.41
N TYR A 93 4.28 -10.91 -5.97
CA TYR A 93 3.69 -11.93 -6.82
C TYR A 93 2.37 -11.46 -7.45
N VAL A 94 1.43 -10.94 -6.64
CA VAL A 94 0.13 -10.44 -7.12
C VAL A 94 0.32 -9.29 -8.12
N VAL A 95 1.22 -8.35 -7.84
CA VAL A 95 1.50 -7.25 -8.78
C VAL A 95 2.08 -7.78 -10.09
N ALA A 96 2.96 -8.78 -10.05
CA ALA A 96 3.51 -9.39 -11.26
C ALA A 96 2.44 -10.09 -12.11
N GLN A 97 1.52 -10.82 -11.48
CA GLN A 97 0.39 -11.45 -12.18
C GLN A 97 -0.53 -10.41 -12.82
N LEU A 98 -0.95 -9.40 -12.07
CA LEU A 98 -1.83 -8.34 -12.58
C LEU A 98 -1.19 -7.57 -13.74
N LEU A 99 0.13 -7.35 -13.69
CA LEU A 99 0.87 -6.77 -14.80
C LEU A 99 0.86 -7.68 -16.04
N SER A 100 1.01 -9.00 -15.89
CA SER A 100 0.92 -9.90 -17.05
C SER A 100 -0.48 -9.99 -17.68
N GLU A 101 -1.52 -9.83 -16.86
CA GLU A 101 -2.91 -9.94 -17.32
C GLU A 101 -3.46 -8.66 -17.95
N ARG A 102 -3.13 -7.50 -17.38
CA ARG A 102 -3.77 -6.21 -17.71
C ARG A 102 -2.90 -5.28 -18.55
N TYR A 103 -1.65 -5.62 -18.79
CA TYR A 103 -0.71 -4.76 -19.52
C TYR A 103 -0.46 -5.30 -20.93
N ASP A 104 -0.80 -4.50 -21.94
CA ASP A 104 -0.46 -4.80 -23.32
C ASP A 104 1.01 -4.43 -23.60
N ARG A 105 1.70 -5.27 -24.38
CA ARG A 105 3.16 -5.20 -24.64
C ARG A 105 3.62 -3.94 -25.40
N SER A 106 2.68 -3.10 -25.84
CA SER A 106 2.88 -1.96 -26.73
C SER A 106 3.52 -0.76 -26.04
N ASP A 107 3.37 -0.63 -24.71
CA ASP A 107 4.14 0.31 -23.89
C ASP A 107 5.26 -0.42 -23.12
N LYS A 108 6.43 0.20 -22.96
CA LYS A 108 7.64 -0.48 -22.43
C LYS A 108 7.39 -1.03 -21.01
N PRO A 109 7.64 -2.33 -20.75
CA PRO A 109 7.17 -2.99 -19.53
C PRO A 109 7.87 -2.52 -18.25
N LEU A 110 7.07 -2.36 -17.18
CA LEU A 110 7.58 -2.32 -15.81
C LEU A 110 8.15 -3.71 -15.47
N LYS A 111 9.47 -3.89 -15.61
CA LYS A 111 10.10 -5.18 -15.28
C LYS A 111 9.94 -5.49 -13.79
N PRO A 112 9.52 -6.72 -13.40
CA PRO A 112 9.43 -7.14 -11.99
C PRO A 112 10.71 -6.93 -11.18
N ALA A 113 11.87 -6.89 -11.85
CA ALA A 113 13.16 -6.53 -11.26
C ALA A 113 13.14 -5.17 -10.54
N ARG A 114 12.42 -4.16 -11.07
CA ARG A 114 12.32 -2.82 -10.46
C ARG A 114 11.46 -2.82 -9.20
N LEU A 115 10.46 -3.69 -9.12
CA LEU A 115 9.64 -3.91 -7.91
C LEU A 115 10.50 -4.48 -6.80
N LYS A 116 11.28 -5.52 -7.11
CA LYS A 116 12.22 -6.13 -6.15
C LYS A 116 13.15 -5.08 -5.55
N THR A 117 13.75 -4.19 -6.34
CA THR A 117 14.64 -3.13 -5.84
C THR A 117 13.99 -2.20 -4.80
N TYR A 118 12.69 -1.94 -4.89
CA TYR A 118 12.00 -1.10 -3.90
C TYR A 118 11.81 -1.83 -2.56
N PHE A 119 11.42 -3.11 -2.61
CA PHE A 119 11.19 -3.94 -1.44
C PHE A 119 12.48 -4.47 -0.80
N THR A 120 13.57 -4.63 -1.56
CA THR A 120 14.87 -5.08 -1.04
C THR A 120 15.75 -3.89 -0.67
N PHE A 121 15.90 -3.59 0.61
CA PHE A 121 17.01 -2.78 1.11
C PHE A 121 17.48 -3.31 2.46
N GLY A 122 18.73 -3.78 2.51
CA GLY A 122 19.41 -4.16 3.75
C GLY A 122 19.67 -5.65 3.98
N GLY A 123 19.61 -6.52 2.95
CA GLY A 123 20.05 -7.92 3.10
C GLY A 123 19.25 -8.75 4.10
N GLN A 124 18.12 -8.24 4.59
CA GLN A 124 17.16 -9.00 5.36
C GLN A 124 15.78 -8.83 4.74
N ILE A 125 15.16 -9.98 4.51
CA ILE A 125 13.75 -10.10 4.19
C ILE A 125 13.03 -9.61 5.46
N SER A 126 12.52 -8.38 5.42
CA SER A 126 11.67 -7.82 6.47
C SER A 126 10.21 -8.22 6.25
#